data_AF-A0A452YZJ8-F1
#
_entry.id   AF-A0A452YZJ8-F1
#
_cell.length_a   1.000
_cell.length_b   1.000
_cell.length_c   1.000
_cell.angle_alpha   90.00
_cell.angle_beta   90.00
_cell.angle_gamma   90.00
#
_symmetry.space_group_name_H-M   'P 1'
#
loop_
_entity.id
_entity.type
_entity.pdbx_description
1 polymer ?
#
loop_
_entity_poly.entity_id
_entity_poly.type
_entity_poly.pdbx_seq_one_letter_code
_entity_poly.pdbx_strand_id
1 'polypeptide(L)' 'MYTSWARRQRCKEGLVEKIASISGHIQFAALEIESEYMFGTLSGEKGMHRMIYSSVENSGTGETS' A
#
# COMPACT_ATOMS: atom_id res chain seq x y z
N MET A 1 -1.06 -1.67 -4.16
CA MET A 1 -2.22 -2.56 -3.99
C MET A 1 -3.53 -1.78 -3.99
N TYR A 2 -3.76 -0.90 -3.01
CA TYR A 2 -5.04 -0.19 -2.83
C TYR A 2 -5.48 0.70 -4.00
N THR A 3 -4.55 1.41 -4.65
CA THR A 3 -4.87 2.21 -5.85
C THR A 3 -5.38 1.34 -7.02
N SER A 4 -4.76 0.19 -7.24
CA SER A 4 -5.21 -0.77 -8.27
C SER A 4 -6.56 -1.38 -7.91
N TRP A 5 -6.80 -1.68 -6.64
CA TRP A 5 -8.09 -2.17 -6.16
C TRP A 5 -9.19 -1.12 -6.37
N ALA A 6 -8.97 0.13 -5.93
CA ALA A 6 -9.93 1.23 -6.08
C ALA A 6 -10.34 1.45 -7.55
N ARG A 7 -9.36 1.46 -8.46
CA ARG A 7 -9.61 1.56 -9.90
C ARG A 7 -10.47 0.42 -10.45
N ARG A 8 -10.22 -0.81 -10.00
CA ARG A 8 -11.05 -1.98 -10.40
C ARG A 8 -12.48 -1.85 -9.90
N GLN A 9 -12.67 -1.31 -8.70
CA GLN A 9 -13.98 -1.06 -8.11
C GLN A 9 -14.68 0.20 -8.67
N ARG A 10 -14.01 0.95 -9.57
CA ARG A 10 -14.47 2.26 -10.08
C ARG A 10 -14.78 3.24 -8.94
N CYS A 11 -14.08 3.12 -7.82
CA CYS A 11 -14.15 4.10 -6.75
C CYS A 11 -13.51 5.40 -7.22
N LYS A 12 -13.91 6.52 -6.62
CA LYS A 12 -13.18 7.78 -6.81
C LYS A 12 -11.99 7.76 -5.86
N GLU A 13 -10.78 7.67 -6.38
CA GLU A 13 -9.55 7.77 -5.58
C GLU A 13 -8.88 9.14 -5.72
N GLY A 14 -8.34 9.65 -4.61
CA GLY A 14 -7.54 10.87 -4.54
C GLY A 14 -6.27 10.64 -3.73
N LEU A 15 -5.09 10.85 -4.35
CA LEU A 15 -3.82 10.82 -3.62
C LEU A 15 -3.72 12.08 -2.78
N VAL A 16 -3.72 11.93 -1.46
CA VAL A 16 -3.64 13.05 -0.51
C VAL A 16 -2.18 13.44 -0.29
N GLU A 17 -1.33 12.44 -0.02
CA GLU A 17 0.08 12.68 0.28
C GLU A 17 0.94 11.50 -0.13
N LYS A 18 2.16 11.78 -0.59
CA LYS A 18 3.17 10.76 -0.86
C LYS A 18 4.56 11.34 -0.56
N ILE A 19 5.27 10.67 0.33
CA ILE A 19 6.67 10.99 0.67
C ILE A 19 7.55 9.86 0.17
N ALA A 20 8.45 10.20 -0.75
CA ALA A 20 9.47 9.27 -1.25
C ALA A 20 10.68 9.27 -0.30
N SER A 21 11.27 8.09 -0.09
CA SER A 21 12.54 7.92 0.59
C SER A 21 13.72 8.16 -0.37
N ILE A 22 14.92 8.33 0.20
CA ILE A 22 16.16 8.52 -0.55
C ILE A 22 16.48 7.31 -1.45
N SER A 23 16.10 6.09 -1.04
CA SER A 23 16.27 4.87 -1.84
C SER A 23 15.25 4.71 -2.98
N GLY A 24 14.34 5.68 -3.15
CA GLY A 24 13.29 5.64 -4.19
C GLY A 24 12.04 4.84 -3.78
N HIS A 25 12.05 4.19 -2.61
CA HIS A 25 10.88 3.54 -2.04
C HIS A 25 9.93 4.58 -1.43
N ILE A 26 8.66 4.24 -1.27
CA ILE A 26 7.70 5.11 -0.59
C ILE A 26 7.89 4.99 0.92
N GLN A 27 8.18 6.09 1.61
CA GLN A 27 8.28 6.13 3.06
C GLN A 27 6.91 6.29 3.71
N PHE A 28 6.06 7.14 3.12
CA PHE A 28 4.71 7.41 3.60
C PHE A 28 3.76 7.69 2.43
N ALA A 29 2.52 7.26 2.56
CA ALA A 29 1.46 7.59 1.63
C ALA A 29 0.11 7.70 2.36
N ALA A 30 -0.65 8.74 2.04
CA ALA A 30 -2.04 8.90 2.42
C ALA A 30 -2.91 8.93 1.16
N LEU A 31 -3.97 8.11 1.14
CA LEU A 31 -4.88 7.96 0.02
C LEU A 31 -6.31 8.10 0.54
N GLU A 32 -7.11 8.92 -0.14
CA GLU A 32 -8.55 9.02 0.07
C GLU A 32 -9.26 8.20 -1.02
N ILE A 33 -10.21 7.36 -0.60
CA ILE A 33 -11.02 6.56 -1.51
C ILE A 33 -12.48 6.78 -1.14
N GLU A 34 -13.29 7.24 -2.08
CA GLU A 34 -14.71 7.50 -1.90
C GLU A 34 -15.53 6.38 -2.57
N SER A 35 -16.35 5.68 -1.77
CA SER A 35 -17.43 4.80 -2.22
C SER A 35 -18.38 4.50 -1.06
N GLU A 36 -19.52 3.89 -1.35
CA GLU A 36 -20.42 3.34 -0.34
C GLU A 36 -19.70 2.28 0.52
N TYR A 37 -19.94 2.32 1.83
CA TYR A 37 -19.41 1.37 2.82
C TYR A 37 -17.87 1.26 2.88
N MET A 38 -17.12 2.25 2.38
CA MET A 38 -15.65 2.20 2.29
C MET A 38 -14.96 1.86 3.61
N PHE A 39 -15.41 2.46 4.72
CA PHE A 39 -14.84 2.18 6.05
C PHE A 39 -15.01 0.71 6.43
N GLY A 40 -16.19 0.12 6.20
CA GLY A 40 -16.45 -1.29 6.47
C GLY A 40 -15.58 -2.19 5.60
N THR A 41 -15.51 -1.89 4.30
CA THR A 41 -14.72 -2.65 3.32
C THR A 41 -13.24 -2.69 3.65
N LEU A 42 -12.65 -1.59 4.10
CA LEU A 42 -11.22 -1.50 4.43
C LEU A 42 -10.91 -1.76 5.91
N SER A 43 -11.91 -1.97 6.76
CA SER A 43 -11.70 -2.15 8.21
C SER A 43 -10.79 -3.34 8.54
N GLY A 44 -10.83 -4.41 7.73
CA GLY A 44 -9.97 -5.59 7.87
C GLY A 44 -8.51 -5.39 7.47
N GLU A 45 -8.20 -4.30 6.75
CA GLU A 45 -6.84 -3.96 6.31
C GLU A 45 -6.03 -3.22 7.37
N LYS A 46 -6.69 -2.79 8.46
CA LYS A 46 -6.04 -2.12 9.58
C LYS A 46 -5.08 -3.08 10.28
N GLY A 47 -3.79 -2.78 10.21
CA GLY A 47 -2.76 -3.55 10.90
C GLY A 47 -1.39 -3.35 10.27
N MET A 48 -0.39 -4.03 10.82
CA MET A 48 0.93 -4.15 10.23
C MET A 48 0.92 -5.31 9.23
N HIS A 49 1.35 -5.05 8.01
CA HIS A 49 1.46 -6.05 6.94
C HIS A 49 2.92 -6.49 6.85
N ARG A 50 3.17 -7.80 6.89
CA ARG A 50 4.53 -8.37 6.81
C ARG A 50 4.75 -8.98 5.44
N MET A 51 5.82 -8.58 4.76
CA MET A 51 6.24 -9.18 3.49
C MET A 51 7.49 -10.02 3.71
N ILE A 52 7.45 -11.27 3.23
CA ILE A 52 8.62 -12.18 3.23
C ILE A 52 8.93 -12.45 1.77
N TYR A 53 10.15 -12.10 1.34
CA TYR A 53 10.58 -12.26 -0.05
C TYR A 53 12.08 -12.53 -0.14
N SER A 54 12.50 -13.09 -1.29
CA SER A 54 13.91 -13.25 -1.64
C SER A 54 14.42 -11.93 -2.23
N SER A 55 15.38 -11.30 -1.58
CA SER A 55 15.95 -10.04 -2.04
C SER A 55 16.93 -10.25 -3.18
N VAL A 56 16.86 -9.38 -4.19
CA VAL A 56 17.83 -9.34 -5.30
C VAL A 56 19.15 -8.72 -4.85
N GLU A 57 19.11 -7.79 -3.89
CA GLU A 57 20.31 -7.11 -3.38
C GLU A 57 21.14 -8.00 -2.44
N ASN A 58 20.53 -9.03 -1.86
CA ASN A 58 21.18 -9.92 -0.91
C ASN A 58 20.92 -11.39 -1.26
N SER A 59 21.75 -11.93 -2.18
CA SER A 59 21.58 -13.22 -2.88
C SER A 59 21.73 -14.49 -2.03
N GLY A 60 21.35 -14.46 -0.74
CA GLY A 60 21.42 -15.63 0.14
C GLY A 60 20.60 -15.58 1.43
N THR A 61 19.96 -14.45 1.75
CA THR A 61 19.21 -14.29 3.00
C THR A 61 17.81 -13.78 2.72
N GLY A 62 16.79 -14.46 3.25
CA GLY A 62 15.39 -14.00 3.15
C GLY A 62 15.23 -12.69 3.91
N GLU A 63 14.57 -11.71 3.29
CA GLU A 63 14.28 -10.41 3.91
C GLU A 63 12.86 -10.37 4.44
N THR A 64 12.64 -9.52 5.45
CA THR A 64 11.32 -9.20 5.98
C THR A 64 11.15 -7.69 5.96
N SER A 65 10.03 -7.20 5.43
CA SER A 65 9.59 -5.80 5.49
C SER A 65 8.22 -5.68 6.14
#